data_AF-F9DQ41-F1
#
_entry.id   AF-F9DQ41-F1
#
_cell.length_a   1.000
_cell.length_b   1.000
_cell.length_c   1.000
_cell.angle_alpha   90.00
_cell.angle_beta   90.00
_cell.angle_gamma   90.00
#
_symmetry.space_group_name_H-M   'P 1'
#
loop_
_entity.id
_entity.type
_entity.pdbx_description
1 polymer ?
#
loop_
_entity_poly.entity_id
_entity_poly.type
_entity_poly.pdbx_seq_one_letter_code
_entity_poly.pdbx_strand_id
1 'polypeptide(L)'
;MDEIANIKTELTTGKAKLIKKMRENQAVQEELIKHAILSINHTLEELYGTNHGTRFSVDVNEKSGLVVTLSKPDKKSRGINNMLIFSFDMMLIEMNKKLDRSLDFLFHDSHLFDGVDTTQTRTALLLAARKTKELNFQYITTVNSDIYSLFSNELDQYKLDLDLTDVEESGGLLGIRLQ
;
A
#
# COMPACT_ATOMS: atom_id res chain seq x y z
N MET A 1 -51.17 5.65 12.76
CA MET A 1 -50.68 4.53 11.93
C MET A 1 -50.11 5.02 10.60
N ASP A 2 -50.71 6.05 9.98
CA ASP A 2 -50.26 6.59 8.69
C ASP A 2 -48.86 7.22 8.70
N GLU A 3 -48.45 7.84 9.81
CA GLU A 3 -47.14 8.49 9.93
C GLU A 3 -45.98 7.47 9.89
N ILE A 4 -46.15 6.30 10.53
CA ILE A 4 -45.18 5.20 10.50
C ILE A 4 -45.10 4.57 9.09
N ALA A 5 -46.24 4.45 8.40
CA ALA A 5 -46.28 3.95 7.03
C ALA A 5 -45.57 4.91 6.06
N ASN A 6 -45.74 6.23 6.26
CA ASN A 6 -45.10 7.25 5.45
C ASN A 6 -43.57 7.25 5.66
N ILE A 7 -43.11 7.22 6.90
CA ILE A 7 -41.67 7.12 7.25
C ILE A 7 -41.05 5.85 6.64
N LYS A 8 -41.75 4.71 6.67
CA LYS A 8 -41.26 3.45 6.09
C LYS A 8 -41.13 3.53 4.56
N THR A 9 -42.02 4.28 3.92
CA THR A 9 -42.04 4.51 2.46
C THR A 9 -40.93 5.48 2.05
N GLU A 10 -40.68 6.52 2.82
CA GLU A 10 -39.54 7.42 2.62
C GLU A 10 -38.21 6.69 2.82
N LEU A 11 -38.10 5.85 3.85
CA LEU A 11 -36.89 5.08 4.15
C LEU A 11 -36.56 4.07 3.03
N THR A 12 -37.57 3.38 2.50
CA THR A 12 -37.40 2.43 1.39
C THR A 12 -37.03 3.16 0.09
N THR A 13 -37.65 4.31 -0.18
CA THR A 13 -37.31 5.15 -1.33
C THR A 13 -35.88 5.72 -1.22
N GLY A 14 -35.49 6.18 -0.04
CA GLY A 14 -34.14 6.65 0.27
C GLY A 14 -33.10 5.54 0.08
N LYS A 15 -33.37 4.34 0.61
CA LYS A 15 -32.52 3.16 0.44
C LYS A 15 -32.36 2.79 -1.04
N ALA A 16 -33.44 2.80 -1.82
CA ALA A 16 -33.39 2.53 -3.25
C ALA A 16 -32.54 3.57 -4.02
N LYS A 17 -32.66 4.86 -3.66
CA LYS A 17 -31.87 5.94 -4.26
C LYS A 17 -30.38 5.85 -3.91
N LEU A 18 -30.06 5.48 -2.67
CA LEU A 18 -28.69 5.18 -2.22
C LEU A 18 -28.09 4.00 -2.97
N ILE A 19 -28.83 2.89 -3.11
CA ILE A 19 -28.38 1.71 -3.87
C ILE A 19 -28.15 2.07 -5.35
N LYS A 20 -29.02 2.89 -5.94
CA LYS A 20 -28.86 3.35 -7.34
C LYS A 20 -27.59 4.18 -7.52
N LYS A 21 -27.36 5.18 -6.66
CA LYS A 21 -26.12 5.99 -6.69
C LYS A 21 -24.89 5.14 -6.46
N MET A 22 -24.97 4.15 -5.56
CA MET A 22 -23.87 3.22 -5.30
C MET A 22 -23.55 2.39 -6.54
N ARG A 23 -24.56 1.87 -7.25
CA ARG A 23 -24.37 1.13 -8.51
C ARG A 23 -23.83 1.99 -9.64
N GLU A 24 -24.30 3.22 -9.78
CA GLU A 24 -23.80 4.18 -10.77
C GLU A 24 -22.34 4.54 -10.49
N ASN A 25 -21.99 4.82 -9.22
CA ASN A 25 -20.60 5.08 -8.82
C ASN A 25 -19.73 3.82 -8.97
N GLN A 26 -20.27 2.64 -8.64
CA GLN A 26 -19.57 1.37 -8.81
C GLN A 26 -19.25 1.10 -10.28
N ALA A 27 -20.20 1.29 -11.20
CA ALA A 27 -19.95 1.12 -12.64
C ALA A 27 -18.90 2.09 -13.18
N VAL A 28 -18.84 3.31 -12.64
CA VAL A 28 -17.82 4.31 -12.99
C VAL A 28 -16.45 3.97 -12.39
N GLN A 29 -16.41 3.40 -11.19
CA GLN A 29 -15.18 3.11 -10.46
C GLN A 29 -14.67 1.67 -10.62
N GLU A 30 -15.44 0.79 -11.25
CA GLU A 30 -15.09 -0.63 -11.44
C GLU A 30 -13.76 -0.78 -12.17
N GLU A 31 -13.54 0.04 -13.20
CA GLU A 31 -12.29 0.00 -13.95
C GLU A 31 -11.11 0.51 -13.12
N LEU A 32 -11.29 1.56 -12.32
CA LEU A 32 -10.25 2.07 -11.41
C LEU A 32 -9.92 1.06 -10.31
N ILE A 33 -10.93 0.43 -9.72
CA ILE A 33 -10.77 -0.61 -8.70
C ILE A 33 -10.06 -1.82 -9.30
N LYS A 34 -10.43 -2.24 -10.52
CA LYS A 34 -9.75 -3.33 -11.23
C LYS A 34 -8.28 -2.99 -11.47
N HIS A 35 -7.96 -1.78 -11.92
CA HIS A 35 -6.57 -1.34 -12.10
C HIS A 35 -5.80 -1.37 -10.77
N ALA A 36 -6.39 -0.86 -9.68
CA ALA A 36 -5.76 -0.88 -8.36
C ALA A 36 -5.49 -2.32 -7.87
N ILE A 37 -6.46 -3.23 -8.03
CA ILE A 37 -6.30 -4.65 -7.67
C ILE A 37 -5.19 -5.31 -8.49
N LEU A 38 -5.12 -5.02 -9.80
CA LEU A 38 -4.07 -5.56 -10.67
C LEU A 38 -2.69 -5.03 -10.28
N SER A 39 -2.58 -3.73 -9.96
CA SER A 39 -1.34 -3.11 -9.49
C SER A 39 -0.79 -3.76 -8.22
N ILE A 40 -1.66 -3.98 -7.22
CA ILE A 40 -1.28 -4.66 -5.98
C ILE A 40 -0.83 -6.10 -6.26
N ASN A 41 -1.62 -6.85 -7.04
CA ASN A 41 -1.28 -8.24 -7.34
C ASN A 41 0.03 -8.34 -8.13
N HIS A 42 0.29 -7.44 -9.07
CA HIS A 42 1.54 -7.40 -9.80
C HIS A 42 2.74 -7.17 -8.86
N THR A 43 2.61 -6.23 -7.93
CA THR A 43 3.66 -5.98 -6.92
C THR A 43 3.88 -7.21 -6.02
N LEU A 44 2.81 -7.86 -5.58
CA LEU A 44 2.90 -9.09 -4.78
C LEU A 44 3.52 -10.25 -5.57
N GLU A 45 3.22 -10.37 -6.87
CA GLU A 45 3.82 -11.36 -7.76
C GLU A 45 5.32 -11.12 -7.95
N GLU A 46 5.77 -9.86 -8.03
CA GLU A 46 7.20 -9.55 -8.06
C GLU A 46 7.89 -9.91 -6.73
N LEU A 47 7.24 -9.64 -5.59
CA LEU A 47 7.79 -9.90 -4.26
C LEU A 47 7.89 -11.40 -3.92
N TYR A 48 6.87 -12.18 -4.28
CA TYR A 48 6.72 -13.57 -3.85
C TYR A 48 6.85 -14.59 -4.99
N GLY A 49 6.80 -14.15 -6.25
CA GLY A 49 6.69 -15.01 -7.42
C GLY A 49 5.25 -15.46 -7.70
N THR A 50 4.99 -15.83 -8.95
CA THR A 50 3.65 -16.23 -9.45
C THR A 50 3.07 -17.50 -8.80
N ASN A 51 3.92 -18.36 -8.22
CA ASN A 51 3.49 -19.64 -7.63
C ASN A 51 3.21 -19.57 -6.12
N HIS A 52 3.33 -18.40 -5.50
CA HIS A 52 3.25 -18.29 -4.03
C HIS A 52 1.81 -18.27 -3.49
N GLY A 53 0.81 -18.18 -4.38
CA GLY A 53 -0.62 -18.26 -4.05
C GLY A 53 -1.17 -17.06 -3.27
N THR A 54 -0.36 -16.01 -3.05
CA THR A 54 -0.81 -14.76 -2.44
C THR A 54 -1.61 -13.96 -3.46
N ARG A 55 -2.88 -13.66 -3.16
CA ARG A 55 -3.73 -12.85 -4.03
C ARG A 55 -4.54 -11.85 -3.23
N PHE A 56 -4.57 -10.62 -3.72
CA PHE A 56 -5.38 -9.53 -3.22
C PHE A 56 -6.70 -9.48 -4.00
N SER A 57 -7.82 -9.52 -3.29
CA SER A 57 -9.15 -9.28 -3.84
C SER A 57 -9.90 -8.26 -3.00
N VAL A 58 -10.78 -7.52 -3.66
CA VAL A 58 -11.70 -6.60 -3.03
C VAL A 58 -13.09 -7.00 -3.46
N ASP A 59 -13.91 -7.38 -2.50
CA ASP A 59 -15.29 -7.80 -2.70
C ASP A 59 -16.23 -6.79 -2.03
N VAL A 60 -17.48 -6.73 -2.47
CA VAL A 60 -18.51 -5.91 -1.81
C VAL A 60 -19.46 -6.84 -1.07
N ASN A 61 -19.53 -6.68 0.25
CA ASN A 61 -20.48 -7.37 1.11
C ASN A 61 -21.66 -6.44 1.41
N GLU A 62 -22.88 -6.92 1.21
CA GLU A 62 -24.11 -6.14 1.41
C GLU A 62 -24.32 -5.63 2.84
N LYS A 63 -23.66 -6.25 3.84
CA LYS A 63 -23.77 -5.90 5.27
C LYS A 63 -22.56 -5.12 5.79
N SER A 64 -21.36 -5.48 5.35
CA SER A 64 -20.10 -4.89 5.86
C SER A 64 -19.42 -3.91 4.90
N GLY A 65 -19.98 -3.70 3.70
CA GLY A 65 -19.40 -2.80 2.70
C GLY A 65 -18.23 -3.44 1.96
N LEU A 66 -17.16 -2.69 1.71
CA LEU A 66 -15.98 -3.17 1.00
C LEU A 66 -15.20 -4.17 1.88
N VAL A 67 -15.00 -5.39 1.39
CA VAL A 67 -14.24 -6.45 2.05
C VAL A 67 -12.95 -6.67 1.29
N VAL A 68 -11.83 -6.34 1.93
CA VAL A 68 -10.49 -6.55 1.37
C VAL A 68 -9.97 -7.89 1.87
N THR A 69 -9.71 -8.81 0.94
CA THR A 69 -9.27 -10.17 1.26
C THR A 69 -7.87 -10.41 0.69
N LEU A 70 -6.97 -10.89 1.53
CA LEU A 70 -5.71 -11.48 1.12
C LEU A 70 -5.83 -13.00 1.25
N SER A 71 -5.92 -13.71 0.13
CA SER A 71 -5.86 -15.17 0.14
C SER A 71 -4.40 -15.61 0.17
N LYS A 72 -4.03 -16.42 1.17
CA LYS A 72 -2.72 -17.07 1.25
C LYS A 72 -2.89 -18.53 1.73
N PRO A 73 -2.07 -19.48 1.26
CA PRO A 73 -2.13 -20.88 1.71
C PRO A 73 -1.79 -21.09 3.20
N ASP A 74 -0.90 -20.28 3.77
CA ASP A 74 -0.42 -20.44 5.15
C ASP A 74 -0.38 -19.10 5.90
N LYS A 75 -0.85 -19.13 7.16
CA LYS A 75 -0.90 -18.07 8.20
C LYS A 75 -0.39 -16.66 7.83
N LYS A 76 -1.23 -15.65 8.12
CA LYS A 76 -0.87 -14.23 8.12
C LYS A 76 0.36 -13.99 9.01
N SER A 77 1.55 -13.88 8.43
CA SER A 77 2.75 -13.43 9.15
C SER A 77 2.81 -11.91 9.15
N ARG A 78 3.50 -11.32 10.14
CA ARG A 78 3.74 -9.88 10.22
C ARG A 78 4.35 -9.34 8.92
N GLY A 79 5.41 -10.00 8.42
CA GLY A 79 6.09 -9.58 7.19
C GLY A 79 5.19 -9.57 5.94
N ILE A 80 4.25 -10.51 5.82
CA ILE A 80 3.31 -10.51 4.69
C ILE A 80 2.34 -9.34 4.78
N ASN A 81 1.87 -9.02 5.98
CA ASN A 81 1.02 -7.84 6.15
C ASN A 81 1.77 -6.56 5.80
N ASN A 82 3.04 -6.46 6.18
CA ASN A 82 3.87 -5.32 5.82
C ASN A 82 4.11 -5.21 4.32
N MET A 83 4.39 -6.32 3.63
CA MET A 83 4.51 -6.33 2.16
C MET A 83 3.19 -6.02 1.45
N LEU A 84 2.06 -6.33 2.07
CA LEU A 84 0.76 -5.87 1.59
C LEU A 84 0.60 -4.35 1.74
N ILE A 85 0.99 -3.78 2.89
CA ILE A 85 1.01 -2.32 3.10
C ILE A 85 1.88 -1.66 2.02
N PHE A 86 3.12 -2.13 1.85
CA PHE A 86 4.02 -1.66 0.79
C PHE A 86 3.39 -1.72 -0.61
N SER A 87 2.76 -2.84 -0.96
CA SER A 87 2.11 -3.02 -2.27
C SER A 87 0.91 -2.08 -2.44
N PHE A 88 0.17 -1.82 -1.37
CA PHE A 88 -0.95 -0.89 -1.36
C PHE A 88 -0.46 0.55 -1.53
N ASP A 89 0.59 0.96 -0.82
CA ASP A 89 1.14 2.32 -0.92
C ASP A 89 1.75 2.60 -2.29
N MET A 90 2.41 1.61 -2.89
CA MET A 90 2.87 1.70 -4.29
C MET A 90 1.71 1.84 -5.28
N MET A 91 0.61 1.10 -5.08
CA MET A 91 -0.61 1.27 -5.86
C MET A 91 -1.19 2.67 -5.71
N LEU A 92 -1.16 3.26 -4.51
CA LEU A 92 -1.63 4.64 -4.32
C LEU A 92 -0.81 5.63 -5.14
N ILE A 93 0.52 5.47 -5.21
CA ILE A 93 1.37 6.31 -6.06
C ILE A 93 0.98 6.15 -7.54
N GLU A 94 0.85 4.92 -8.02
CA GLU A 94 0.42 4.65 -9.40
C GLU A 94 -0.94 5.27 -9.73
N MET A 95 -1.92 5.11 -8.84
CA MET A 95 -3.26 5.66 -9.03
C MET A 95 -3.25 7.19 -8.96
N ASN A 96 -2.43 7.80 -8.10
CA ASN A 96 -2.27 9.25 -8.08
C ASN A 96 -1.71 9.77 -9.41
N LYS A 97 -0.68 9.13 -9.96
CA LYS A 97 -0.14 9.49 -11.28
C LYS A 97 -1.15 9.28 -12.40
N LYS A 98 -1.89 8.15 -12.38
CA LYS A 98 -2.94 7.84 -13.38
C LYS A 98 -4.09 8.86 -13.34
N LEU A 99 -4.41 9.38 -12.16
CA LEU A 99 -5.51 10.34 -11.96
C LEU A 99 -5.03 11.80 -11.98
N ASP A 100 -3.79 12.06 -12.40
CA ASP A 100 -3.18 13.39 -12.47
C ASP A 100 -3.24 14.18 -11.14
N ARG A 101 -2.87 13.49 -10.05
CA ARG A 101 -2.85 14.05 -8.68
C ARG A 101 -1.42 14.29 -8.19
N SER A 102 -1.27 15.24 -7.27
CA SER A 102 0.03 15.73 -6.78
C SER A 102 0.54 14.97 -5.54
N LEU A 103 0.75 13.65 -5.67
CA LEU A 103 1.53 12.89 -4.68
C LEU A 103 2.86 12.49 -5.31
N ASP A 104 3.92 13.20 -4.92
CA ASP A 104 5.24 13.07 -5.53
C ASP A 104 6.28 12.41 -4.62
N PHE A 105 5.88 11.96 -3.42
CA PHE A 105 6.77 11.21 -2.55
C PHE A 105 6.04 10.17 -1.69
N LEU A 106 6.79 9.18 -1.23
CA LEU A 106 6.37 8.15 -0.27
C LEU A 106 7.50 7.91 0.74
N PHE A 107 7.16 7.84 2.03
CA PHE A 107 8.11 7.60 3.12
C PHE A 107 7.69 6.41 3.98
N HIS A 108 8.63 5.49 4.22
CA HIS A 108 8.44 4.37 5.14
C HIS A 108 9.59 4.27 6.14
N ASP A 109 9.27 4.01 7.41
CA ASP A 109 10.29 3.68 8.40
C ASP A 109 10.74 2.21 8.29
N SER A 110 11.70 1.81 9.12
CA SER A 110 12.30 0.47 9.06
C SER A 110 11.35 -0.62 9.55
N HIS A 111 10.33 -0.28 10.35
CA HIS A 111 9.31 -1.22 10.82
C HIS A 111 8.53 -1.88 9.68
N LEU A 112 8.46 -1.23 8.51
CA LEU A 112 7.89 -1.86 7.32
C LEU A 112 8.60 -3.17 6.97
N PHE A 113 9.89 -3.30 7.24
CA PHE A 113 10.66 -4.50 6.90
C PHE A 113 10.73 -5.51 8.05
N ASP A 114 10.09 -5.24 9.19
CA ASP A 114 10.12 -6.12 10.36
C ASP A 114 9.44 -7.48 10.10
N GLY A 115 10.22 -8.55 10.24
CA GLY A 115 9.74 -9.93 10.02
C GLY A 115 9.45 -10.27 8.56
N VAL A 116 9.94 -9.45 7.62
CA VAL A 116 9.97 -9.72 6.18
C VAL A 116 11.25 -10.50 5.86
N ASP A 117 11.17 -11.45 4.93
CA ASP A 117 12.37 -12.16 4.48
C ASP A 117 13.37 -11.19 3.82
N THR A 118 14.68 -11.44 4.00
CA THR A 118 15.72 -10.56 3.45
C THR A 118 15.66 -10.46 1.93
N THR A 119 15.32 -11.56 1.24
CA THR A 119 15.13 -11.57 -0.22
C THR A 119 13.95 -10.71 -0.63
N GLN A 120 12.84 -10.80 0.11
CA GLN A 120 11.64 -9.98 -0.14
C GLN A 120 11.91 -8.50 0.12
N THR A 121 12.67 -8.19 1.17
CA THR A 121 13.10 -6.81 1.48
C THR A 121 13.96 -6.24 0.36
N ARG A 122 14.95 -6.99 -0.12
CA ARG A 122 15.77 -6.61 -1.28
C ARG A 122 14.91 -6.36 -2.52
N THR A 123 14.00 -7.28 -2.84
CA THR A 123 13.11 -7.14 -4.00
C THR A 123 12.22 -5.91 -3.86
N ALA A 124 11.67 -5.63 -2.68
CA ALA A 124 10.86 -4.44 -2.42
C ALA A 124 11.65 -3.15 -2.66
N LEU A 125 12.89 -3.06 -2.16
CA LEU A 125 13.76 -1.88 -2.35
C LEU A 125 14.11 -1.67 -3.83
N LEU A 126 14.48 -2.72 -4.54
CA LEU A 126 14.79 -2.63 -5.98
C LEU A 126 13.56 -2.27 -6.81
N LEU A 127 12.40 -2.83 -6.47
CA LEU A 127 11.12 -2.52 -7.11
C LEU A 127 10.74 -1.06 -6.86
N ALA A 128 10.91 -0.55 -5.65
CA ALA A 128 10.69 0.86 -5.34
C ALA A 128 11.62 1.76 -6.16
N ALA A 129 12.93 1.46 -6.22
CA ALA A 129 13.90 2.21 -7.00
C ALA A 129 13.63 2.20 -8.52
N ARG A 130 13.01 1.13 -9.03
CA ARG A 130 12.51 1.08 -10.41
C ARG A 130 11.27 1.95 -10.58
N LYS A 131 10.27 1.80 -9.71
CA LYS A 131 9.02 2.57 -9.78
C LYS A 131 9.23 4.07 -9.65
N THR A 132 10.18 4.54 -8.84
CA THR A 132 10.50 5.98 -8.74
C THR A 132 10.90 6.58 -10.09
N LYS A 133 11.65 5.82 -10.90
CA LYS A 133 12.05 6.23 -12.26
C LYS A 133 10.88 6.17 -13.24
N GLU A 134 10.04 5.13 -13.16
CA GLU A 134 8.89 4.93 -14.05
C GLU A 134 7.77 5.96 -13.82
N LEU A 135 7.50 6.29 -12.56
CA LEU A 135 6.35 7.09 -12.15
C LEU A 135 6.74 8.53 -11.75
N ASN A 136 8.03 8.86 -11.80
CA ASN A 136 8.59 10.16 -11.43
C ASN A 136 8.08 10.66 -10.06
N PHE A 137 8.47 9.92 -9.01
CA PHE A 137 8.21 10.27 -7.61
C PHE A 137 9.42 9.90 -6.75
N GLN A 138 9.48 10.42 -5.52
CA GLN A 138 10.54 10.14 -4.57
C GLN A 138 10.11 9.06 -3.57
N TYR A 139 10.92 8.01 -3.44
CA TYR A 139 10.76 7.03 -2.37
C TYR A 139 11.88 7.21 -1.35
N ILE A 140 11.52 7.42 -0.09
CA ILE A 140 12.46 7.56 1.01
C ILE A 140 12.14 6.48 2.03
N THR A 141 13.14 5.75 2.51
CA THR A 141 12.91 4.78 3.57
C THR A 141 14.11 4.62 4.47
N THR A 142 13.87 4.33 5.75
CA THR A 142 14.92 3.91 6.67
C THR A 142 15.03 2.38 6.65
N VAL A 143 16.25 1.86 6.62
CA VAL A 143 16.53 0.42 6.62
C VAL A 143 17.49 0.12 7.75
N ASN A 144 17.26 -0.97 8.50
CA ASN A 144 18.17 -1.39 9.56
C ASN A 144 19.56 -1.75 8.97
N SER A 145 20.62 -1.42 9.70
CA SER A 145 22.00 -1.56 9.20
C SER A 145 22.41 -3.00 8.86
N ASP A 146 21.83 -3.98 9.55
CA ASP A 146 22.04 -5.41 9.28
C ASP A 146 21.48 -5.80 7.91
N ILE A 147 20.24 -5.41 7.61
CA ILE A 147 19.62 -5.61 6.29
C ILE A 147 20.38 -4.83 5.21
N TYR A 148 20.73 -3.56 5.48
CA TYR A 148 21.49 -2.74 4.55
C TYR A 148 22.81 -3.40 4.15
N SER A 149 23.55 -3.94 5.13
CA SER A 149 24.87 -4.55 4.90
C SER A 149 24.84 -5.70 3.88
N LEU A 150 23.73 -6.45 3.81
CA LEU A 150 23.53 -7.56 2.88
C LEU A 150 23.42 -7.12 1.42
N PHE A 151 22.99 -5.88 1.18
CA PHE A 151 22.68 -5.36 -0.17
C PHE A 151 23.37 -4.02 -0.47
N SER A 152 24.39 -3.66 0.33
CA SER A 152 25.15 -2.40 0.24
C SER A 152 25.59 -2.07 -1.19
N ASN A 153 26.20 -3.03 -1.91
CA ASN A 153 26.64 -2.85 -3.29
C ASN A 153 25.53 -2.35 -4.25
N GLU A 154 24.26 -2.66 -3.97
CA GLU A 154 23.12 -2.25 -4.80
C GLU A 154 22.50 -0.94 -4.30
N LEU A 155 22.53 -0.73 -2.98
CA LEU A 155 21.87 0.38 -2.29
C LEU A 155 22.76 1.61 -2.11
N ASP A 156 24.09 1.47 -2.17
CA ASP A 156 25.04 2.56 -1.93
C ASP A 156 24.78 3.77 -2.84
N GLN A 157 24.36 3.53 -4.08
CA GLN A 157 24.02 4.61 -5.03
C GLN A 157 22.76 5.42 -4.65
N TYR A 158 21.94 4.88 -3.75
CA TYR A 158 20.69 5.48 -3.27
C TYR A 158 20.81 5.97 -1.82
N LYS A 159 21.94 5.69 -1.15
CA LYS A 159 22.17 6.12 0.22
C LYS A 159 22.26 7.65 0.25
N LEU A 160 21.44 8.28 1.09
CA LEU A 160 21.64 9.68 1.44
C LEU A 160 22.91 9.78 2.29
N ASP A 161 23.74 10.78 2.04
CA ASP A 161 24.90 11.12 2.89
C ASP A 161 24.43 11.76 4.21
N LEU A 162 23.59 11.01 4.93
CA LEU A 162 22.95 11.34 6.18
C LEU A 162 22.86 10.05 7.00
N ASP A 163 23.83 9.85 7.87
CA ASP A 163 23.82 8.77 8.86
C ASP A 163 23.18 9.30 10.16
N LEU A 164 21.95 8.87 10.44
CA LEU A 164 21.26 9.18 11.70
C LEU A 164 21.85 8.30 12.80
N THR A 165 22.44 8.92 13.82
CA THR A 165 23.14 8.23 14.91
C THR A 165 22.95 8.95 16.23
N ASP A 166 22.81 8.19 17.32
CA ASP A 166 22.75 8.76 18.67
C ASP A 166 24.13 9.08 19.25
N VAL A 167 25.20 8.68 18.56
CA VAL A 167 26.58 8.79 19.04
C VAL A 167 27.09 10.24 18.99
N GLU A 168 26.75 10.99 17.95
CA GLU A 168 27.26 12.35 17.73
C GLU A 168 26.14 13.40 17.75
N GLU A 169 26.47 14.62 18.17
CA GLU A 169 25.51 15.74 18.28
C GLU A 169 24.92 16.15 16.91
N SER A 170 25.62 15.84 15.82
CA SER A 170 25.20 16.05 14.42
C SER A 170 24.31 14.93 13.85
N GLY A 171 24.09 13.83 14.56
CA GLY A 171 23.34 12.67 14.07
C GLY A 171 21.81 12.79 14.12
N GLY A 172 21.28 13.97 14.50
CA GLY A 172 19.84 14.23 14.57
C GLY A 172 19.21 14.63 13.23
N LEU A 173 17.91 14.39 13.08
CA LEU A 173 17.14 14.83 11.90
C LEU A 173 16.45 16.17 12.22
N LEU A 174 16.67 17.20 11.40
CA LEU A 174 16.11 18.56 11.60
C LEU A 174 16.45 19.19 12.96
N GLY A 175 17.59 18.83 13.55
CA GLY A 175 18.01 19.30 14.89
C GLY A 175 17.33 18.58 16.06
N ILE A 176 16.59 17.50 15.80
CA ILE A 176 15.93 16.67 16.81
C ILE A 176 16.66 15.32 16.91
N ARG A 177 16.95 14.87 18.14
CA ARG A 177 17.50 13.53 18.40
C ARG A 177 16.36 12.51 18.39
N LEU A 178 16.55 11.39 17.69
CA LEU A 178 15.61 10.28 17.70
C LEU A 178 15.90 9.42 18.94
N GLN A 179 15.20 9.70 20.05
CA GLN A 179 15.32 8.93 21.30
C GLN A 179 14.49 7.66 21.32
#